data_AF-A0A0H4I1A2-F1
#
_entry.id   AF-A0A0H4I1A2-F1
#
_cell.length_a   1.000
_cell.length_b   1.000
_cell.length_c   1.000
_cell.angle_alpha   90.00
_cell.angle_beta   90.00
_cell.angle_gamma   90.00
#
_symmetry.space_group_name_H-M   'P 1'
#
loop_
_entity.id
_entity.type
_entity.pdbx_description
1 polymer ?
#
loop_
_entity_poly.entity_id
_entity_poly.type
_entity_poly.pdbx_seq_one_letter_code
_entity_poly.pdbx_strand_id
1 'polypeptide(L)'
;MSFNEQELIAIKHATSGFFKGGARRQIAQSLQKLAAYLEHIKSTQQQDHHQELLKLLNSFTEMRQEALRRGAKGYSDPNWASAAACESWLQELLGGDEKSVQDVEIVVLDLIERG
;
A
#
# COMPACT_ATOMS: atom_id res chain seq x y z
N MET A 1 1.83 -6.35 -16.00
CA MET A 1 2.44 -6.18 -14.67
C MET A 1 3.02 -4.80 -14.55
N SER A 2 2.31 -3.92 -13.82
CA SER A 2 2.78 -2.58 -13.52
C SER A 2 3.96 -2.62 -12.54
N PHE A 3 4.67 -1.51 -12.38
CA PHE A 3 5.71 -1.37 -11.35
C PHE A 3 5.11 -1.58 -9.94
N ASN A 4 3.92 -1.03 -9.68
CA ASN A 4 3.26 -1.10 -8.38
C ASN A 4 2.87 -2.54 -8.02
N GLU A 5 2.35 -3.30 -8.99
CA GLU A 5 2.05 -4.72 -8.81
C GLU A 5 3.31 -5.53 -8.45
N GLN A 6 4.42 -5.28 -9.15
CA GLN A 6 5.70 -5.93 -8.87
C GLN A 6 6.23 -5.57 -7.47
N GLU A 7 6.09 -4.31 -7.06
CA GLU A 7 6.48 -3.83 -5.73
C GLU A 7 5.68 -4.56 -4.63
N LEU A 8 4.37 -4.66 -4.79
CA LEU A 8 3.48 -5.38 -3.88
C LEU A 8 3.80 -6.88 -3.80
N ILE A 9 4.08 -7.52 -4.94
CA ILE A 9 4.52 -8.92 -4.99
C ILE A 9 5.86 -9.09 -4.25
N ALA A 10 6.82 -8.18 -4.45
CA ALA A 10 8.10 -8.22 -3.75
C ALA A 10 7.93 -8.08 -2.22
N ILE A 11 7.06 -7.16 -1.77
CA ILE A 11 6.68 -7.03 -0.35
C ILE A 11 6.07 -8.33 0.18
N LYS A 12 5.10 -8.89 -0.54
CA LYS A 12 4.45 -10.16 -0.21
C LYS A 12 5.44 -11.31 -0.03
N HIS A 13 6.42 -11.43 -0.92
CA HIS A 13 7.46 -12.45 -0.82
C HIS A 13 8.40 -12.19 0.35
N ALA A 14 8.90 -10.96 0.51
CA ALA A 14 9.87 -10.60 1.56
C ALA A 14 9.30 -10.72 2.98
N THR A 15 7.98 -10.69 3.13
CA THR A 15 7.25 -10.78 4.41
C THR A 15 6.60 -12.14 4.65
N SER A 16 6.79 -13.12 3.76
CA SER A 16 6.18 -14.46 3.87
C SER A 16 6.78 -15.37 4.97
N GLY A 17 7.97 -15.05 5.48
CA GLY A 17 8.68 -15.88 6.47
C GLY A 17 7.97 -15.99 7.82
N PHE A 18 8.22 -17.10 8.54
CA PHE A 18 7.62 -17.38 9.86
C PHE A 18 7.85 -16.25 10.87
N PHE A 19 9.07 -15.71 10.93
CA PHE A 19 9.44 -14.61 11.84
C PHE A 19 9.01 -13.22 11.36
N LYS A 20 8.34 -13.10 10.21
CA LYS A 20 7.90 -11.82 9.63
C LYS A 20 6.47 -11.43 10.02
N GLY A 21 5.89 -12.08 11.03
CA GLY A 21 4.52 -11.80 11.50
C GLY A 21 4.29 -10.34 11.89
N GLY A 22 5.29 -9.67 12.48
CA GLY A 22 5.20 -8.24 12.80
C GLY A 22 5.03 -7.35 11.57
N ALA A 23 5.81 -7.60 10.51
CA ALA A 23 5.72 -6.87 9.25
C ALA A 23 4.36 -7.12 8.57
N ARG A 24 3.93 -8.39 8.49
CA ARG A 24 2.64 -8.76 7.89
C ARG A 24 1.48 -8.05 8.57
N ARG A 25 1.43 -8.09 9.91
CA ARG A 25 0.38 -7.42 10.69
C ARG A 25 0.36 -5.92 10.45
N GLN A 26 1.51 -5.27 10.43
CA GLN A 26 1.60 -3.82 10.20
C GLN A 26 1.15 -3.44 8.78
N ILE A 27 1.54 -4.22 7.77
CA ILE A 27 1.10 -4.02 6.38
C ILE A 27 -0.42 -4.17 6.28
N ALA A 28 -0.97 -5.27 6.80
CA ALA A 28 -2.40 -5.53 6.79
C ALA A 28 -3.20 -4.42 7.48
N GLN A 29 -2.75 -3.97 8.66
CA GLN A 29 -3.41 -2.88 9.39
C GLN A 29 -3.38 -1.56 8.62
N SER A 30 -2.26 -1.21 7.99
CA SER A 30 -2.16 0.01 7.17
C SER A 30 -3.05 -0.05 5.93
N LEU A 31 -3.05 -1.20 5.23
CA LEU A 31 -3.90 -1.42 4.05
C LEU A 31 -5.39 -1.44 4.41
N GLN A 32 -5.78 -2.05 5.53
CA GLN A 32 -7.17 -2.02 6.01
C GLN A 32 -7.65 -0.61 6.35
N LYS A 33 -6.80 0.19 7.01
CA LYS A 33 -7.10 1.60 7.30
C LYS A 33 -7.25 2.40 6.02
N LEU A 34 -6.36 2.19 5.05
CA LEU A 34 -6.46 2.83 3.74
C LEU A 34 -7.74 2.41 3.03
N ALA A 35 -8.07 1.12 2.99
CA ALA A 35 -9.30 0.60 2.37
C ALA A 35 -10.55 1.27 2.97
N ALA A 36 -10.64 1.36 4.29
CA ALA A 36 -11.74 2.04 4.96
C ALA A 36 -11.83 3.53 4.60
N TYR A 37 -10.68 4.20 4.45
CA TYR A 37 -10.62 5.59 4.02
C TYR A 37 -11.02 5.77 2.55
N LEU A 38 -10.60 4.86 1.66
CA LEU A 38 -11.00 4.86 0.26
C LEU A 38 -12.52 4.69 0.10
N GLU A 39 -13.13 3.79 0.88
CA GLU A 39 -14.59 3.65 0.91
C GLU A 39 -15.28 4.93 1.42
N HIS A 40 -14.69 5.60 2.41
CA HIS A 40 -15.19 6.89 2.85
C HIS A 40 -15.10 7.97 1.76
N ILE A 41 -13.97 8.06 1.04
CA ILE A 41 -13.83 8.99 -0.09
C ILE A 41 -14.89 8.69 -1.16
N LYS A 42 -15.08 7.42 -1.55
CA LYS A 42 -16.11 7.06 -2.55
C LYS A 42 -17.51 7.54 -2.16
N SER A 43 -17.80 7.66 -0.87
CA SER A 43 -19.09 8.12 -0.35
C SER A 43 -19.27 9.64 -0.29
N THR A 44 -18.21 10.44 -0.46
CA THR A 44 -18.26 11.92 -0.44
C THR A 44 -18.40 12.51 -1.86
N GLN A 45 -18.63 13.83 -1.98
CA GLN A 45 -18.80 14.49 -3.29
C GLN A 45 -17.57 14.34 -4.20
N GLN A 46 -17.81 13.99 -5.48
CA GLN A 46 -16.77 13.67 -6.48
C GLN A 46 -15.69 14.74 -6.70
N GLN A 47 -15.98 16.02 -6.43
CA GLN A 47 -15.07 17.11 -6.81
C GLN A 47 -13.75 17.13 -6.01
N ASP A 48 -13.67 16.46 -4.86
CA ASP A 48 -12.46 16.44 -4.02
C ASP A 48 -11.72 15.09 -3.99
N HIS A 49 -12.26 14.04 -4.63
CA HIS A 49 -11.71 12.68 -4.54
C HIS A 49 -10.26 12.60 -4.97
N HIS A 50 -9.94 13.18 -6.13
CA HIS A 50 -8.59 13.14 -6.67
C HIS A 50 -7.59 13.87 -5.77
N GLN A 51 -7.98 15.01 -5.19
CA GLN A 51 -7.10 15.77 -4.28
C GLN A 51 -6.85 15.02 -2.97
N GLU A 52 -7.88 14.38 -2.41
CA GLU A 52 -7.74 13.56 -1.20
C GLU A 52 -6.84 12.34 -1.43
N LEU A 53 -6.98 11.66 -2.58
CA LEU A 53 -6.08 10.56 -2.96
C LEU A 53 -4.63 11.03 -3.12
N LEU A 54 -4.39 12.21 -3.72
CA LEU A 54 -3.05 12.78 -3.81
C LEU A 54 -2.45 13.14 -2.45
N LYS A 55 -3.26 13.66 -1.51
CA LYS A 55 -2.80 13.93 -0.13
C LYS A 55 -2.38 12.64 0.57
N LEU A 56 -3.20 11.59 0.46
CA LEU A 56 -2.85 10.27 1.01
C LEU A 56 -1.57 9.73 0.38
N LEU A 57 -1.45 9.81 -0.94
CA LEU A 57 -0.26 9.36 -1.66
C LEU A 57 0.99 10.04 -1.10
N ASN A 58 0.98 11.38 -1.01
CA ASN A 58 2.08 12.15 -0.45
C ASN A 58 2.40 11.73 1.00
N SER A 59 1.39 11.51 1.83
CA SER A 59 1.59 11.03 3.21
C SER A 59 2.31 9.69 3.26
N PHE A 60 1.94 8.73 2.41
CA PHE A 60 2.62 7.42 2.38
C PHE A 60 4.01 7.50 1.76
N THR A 61 4.21 8.36 0.74
CA THR A 61 5.54 8.66 0.22
C THR A 61 6.45 9.24 1.32
N GLU A 62 5.97 10.19 2.10
CA GLU A 62 6.72 10.77 3.24
C GLU A 62 7.05 9.71 4.29
N MET A 63 6.09 8.84 4.66
CA MET A 63 6.32 7.74 5.59
C MET A 63 7.39 6.76 5.08
N ARG A 64 7.39 6.45 3.78
CA ARG A 64 8.39 5.60 3.15
C ARG A 64 9.78 6.23 3.21
N GLN A 65 9.89 7.51 2.87
CA GLN A 65 11.15 8.24 2.96
C GLN A 65 11.66 8.34 4.40
N GLU A 66 10.76 8.55 5.37
CA GLU A 66 11.12 8.57 6.78
C GLU A 66 11.64 7.22 7.26
N ALA A 67 11.02 6.11 6.84
CA ALA A 67 11.51 4.77 7.13
C ALA A 67 12.94 4.55 6.58
N LEU A 68 13.21 5.03 5.36
CA LEU A 68 14.56 5.00 4.77
C LEU A 68 15.56 5.83 5.60
N ARG A 69 15.18 7.05 6.02
CA ARG A 69 16.03 7.89 6.89
C ARG A 69 16.36 7.21 8.22
N ARG A 70 15.45 6.38 8.74
CA ARG A 70 15.65 5.58 9.95
C ARG A 70 16.42 4.28 9.73
N GLY A 71 16.87 4.02 8.50
CA GLY A 71 17.71 2.87 8.17
C GLY A 71 16.95 1.61 7.77
N ALA A 72 15.68 1.72 7.34
CA ALA A 72 14.97 0.61 6.72
C ALA A 72 15.74 0.08 5.51
N LYS A 73 15.86 -1.26 5.41
CA LYS A 73 16.74 -1.93 4.43
C LYS A 73 16.01 -2.62 3.27
N GLY A 74 14.71 -2.37 3.12
CA GLY A 74 13.92 -2.85 1.98
C GLY A 74 12.61 -3.55 2.36
N TYR A 75 12.13 -4.41 1.47
CA TYR A 75 10.78 -5.00 1.43
C TYR A 75 10.28 -5.77 2.66
N SER A 76 11.14 -6.05 3.64
CA SER A 76 10.75 -6.77 4.87
C SER A 76 10.77 -5.91 6.14
N ASP A 77 11.15 -4.64 6.02
CA ASP A 77 11.05 -3.68 7.11
C ASP A 77 9.58 -3.27 7.30
N PRO A 78 8.97 -3.43 8.48
CA PRO A 78 7.55 -3.17 8.69
C PRO A 78 7.10 -1.75 8.33
N ASN A 79 7.89 -0.74 8.68
CA ASN A 79 7.53 0.66 8.45
C ASN A 79 7.63 0.99 6.96
N TRP A 80 8.73 0.58 6.33
CA TRP A 80 8.92 0.81 4.91
C TRP A 80 7.91 0.03 4.07
N ALA A 81 7.70 -1.27 4.36
CA ALA A 81 6.84 -2.14 3.57
C ALA A 81 5.35 -1.76 3.69
N SER A 82 4.90 -1.32 4.87
CA SER A 82 3.52 -0.85 5.03
C SER A 82 3.27 0.46 4.30
N ALA A 83 4.20 1.42 4.36
CA ALA A 83 4.11 2.66 3.60
C ALA A 83 4.17 2.41 2.10
N ALA A 84 5.13 1.59 1.64
CA ALA A 84 5.28 1.23 0.24
C ALA A 84 4.02 0.55 -0.30
N ALA A 85 3.46 -0.45 0.41
CA ALA A 85 2.26 -1.14 -0.05
C ALA A 85 1.06 -0.21 -0.23
N CYS A 86 0.85 0.72 0.70
CA CYS A 86 -0.19 1.74 0.60
C CYS A 86 0.08 2.73 -0.57
N GLU A 87 1.33 3.15 -0.73
CA GLU A 87 1.77 4.02 -1.83
C GLU A 87 1.54 3.37 -3.20
N SER A 88 2.01 2.13 -3.41
CA SER A 88 1.87 1.41 -4.68
C SER A 88 0.39 1.25 -5.06
N TRP A 89 -0.47 0.93 -4.08
CA TRP A 89 -1.92 0.82 -4.34
C TRP A 89 -2.53 2.16 -4.76
N LEU A 90 -2.20 3.25 -4.06
CA LEU A 90 -2.70 4.59 -4.41
C LEU A 90 -2.21 5.08 -5.77
N GLN A 91 -0.94 4.82 -6.12
CA GLN A 91 -0.41 5.16 -7.44
C GLN A 91 -1.15 4.43 -8.56
N GLU A 92 -1.48 3.15 -8.35
CA GLU A 92 -2.28 2.40 -9.32
C GLU A 92 -3.71 2.94 -9.44
N LEU A 93 -4.35 3.27 -8.32
CA LEU A 93 -5.70 3.87 -8.34
C LEU A 93 -5.76 5.24 -9.05
N LEU A 94 -4.66 6.00 -9.02
CA LEU A 94 -4.59 7.34 -9.61
C LEU A 94 -4.21 7.35 -11.10
N GLY A 95 -3.43 6.37 -11.57
CA GLY A 95 -2.85 6.39 -12.92
C GLY A 95 -2.83 5.06 -13.66
N GLY A 96 -3.29 3.97 -13.04
CA GLY A 96 -3.39 2.65 -13.64
C GLY A 96 -4.61 2.51 -14.56
N ASP A 97 -4.55 1.53 -15.46
CA ASP A 97 -5.74 1.08 -16.19
C ASP A 97 -6.59 0.13 -15.32
N GLU A 98 -7.85 -0.10 -15.71
CA GLU A 98 -8.80 -0.92 -14.95
C GLU A 98 -8.27 -2.32 -14.64
N LYS A 99 -7.57 -2.94 -15.61
CA LYS A 99 -7.01 -4.27 -15.45
C LYS A 99 -5.89 -4.26 -14.41
N SER A 100 -5.00 -3.30 -14.51
CA SER A 100 -3.85 -3.15 -13.61
C SER A 100 -4.29 -2.85 -12.17
N VAL A 101 -5.33 -2.03 -11.99
CA VAL A 101 -5.96 -1.80 -10.69
C VAL A 101 -6.51 -3.10 -10.10
N GLN A 102 -7.26 -3.89 -10.88
CA GLN A 102 -7.78 -5.19 -10.42
C GLN A 102 -6.66 -6.15 -10.03
N ASP A 103 -5.61 -6.25 -10.85
CA ASP A 103 -4.46 -7.12 -10.58
C ASP A 103 -3.73 -6.70 -9.27
N VAL A 104 -3.61 -5.40 -9.00
CA VAL A 104 -3.06 -4.86 -7.74
C VAL A 104 -3.98 -5.15 -6.54
N GLU A 105 -5.29 -4.97 -6.67
CA GLU A 105 -6.25 -5.20 -5.59
C GLU A 105 -6.24 -6.66 -5.11
N ILE A 106 -6.02 -7.62 -6.02
CA ILE A 106 -5.85 -9.04 -5.66
C ILE A 106 -4.65 -9.23 -4.73
N VAL A 107 -3.52 -8.58 -5.01
CA VAL A 107 -2.31 -8.68 -4.17
C VAL A 107 -2.52 -8.00 -2.82
N VAL A 108 -3.21 -6.85 -2.81
CA VAL A 108 -3.57 -6.11 -1.59
C VAL A 108 -4.46 -6.94 -0.67
N LEU A 109 -5.49 -7.59 -1.22
CA LEU A 109 -6.39 -8.44 -0.45
C LEU A 109 -5.63 -9.61 0.20
N ASP A 110 -4.75 -10.27 -0.54
CA ASP A 110 -3.91 -11.34 0.04
C ASP A 110 -2.97 -10.81 1.15
N LEU A 111 -2.39 -9.63 0.98
CA LEU A 111 -1.56 -8.99 2.02
C LEU A 111 -2.37 -8.69 3.29
N ILE A 112 -3.64 -8.29 3.15
CA ILE A 112 -4.55 -8.04 4.27
C ILE A 112 -4.90 -9.35 4.98
N GLU A 113 -5.28 -10.40 4.25
CA GLU A 113 -5.72 -11.68 4.83
C GLU A 113 -4.62 -12.42 5.58
N ARG A 114 -3.34 -12.17 5.24
CA ARG A 114 -2.18 -12.87 5.80
C ARG A 114 -1.54 -12.22 7.02
N GLY A 115 -1.96 -11.00 7.40
CA GLY A 115 -1.43 -10.22 8.52
C GLY A 115 -2.11 -10.49 9.86
#